data_AF-A0ABD0Q5C5-F1
#
_entry.id   AF-A0ABD0Q5C5-F1
#
_cell.length_a   1.000
_cell.length_b   1.000
_cell.length_c   1.000
_cell.angle_alpha   90.00
_cell.angle_beta   90.00
_cell.angle_gamma   90.00
#
_symmetry.space_group_name_H-M   'P 1'
#
loop_
_entity.id
_entity.type
_entity.pdbx_description
1 polymer ?
#
loop_
_entity_poly.entity_id
_entity_poly.type
_entity_poly.pdbx_seq_one_letter_code
_entity_poly.pdbx_strand_id
1 'polypeptide(L)'
;ILEAVTMQHIFMNNFQLCSEMNERVVQHFVHCIETHGRHVQYLKFLQTIVKAENKFIKKCQDIVMAEDVLVFYNDRASFQTLVQMMRSERDRMDENSPLMYHIHLVELLAVCTEGKNVYTEIKCNSLLPLDDIVRVVTHKDCIPE
;
A
#
# COMPACT_ATOMS: atom_id res chain seq x y z
N ILE A 1 -1.40 14.99 6.91
CA ILE A 1 -2.56 14.40 6.17
C ILE A 1 -3.05 15.26 5.01
N LEU A 2 -3.45 16.52 5.24
CA LEU A 2 -3.91 17.41 4.16
C LEU A 2 -2.87 17.53 3.02
N GLU A 3 -1.59 17.63 3.37
CA GLU A 3 -0.49 17.67 2.38
C GLU A 3 -0.46 16.44 1.47
N ALA A 4 -0.69 15.23 1.99
CA ALA A 4 -0.72 14.01 1.18
C ALA A 4 -1.88 14.04 0.18
N VAL A 5 -3.05 14.53 0.60
CA VAL A 5 -4.23 14.67 -0.27
C VAL A 5 -3.97 15.71 -1.35
N THR A 6 -3.39 16.86 -1.01
CA THR A 6 -3.05 17.90 -1.99
C THR A 6 -2.02 17.38 -3.00
N MET A 7 -0.97 16.72 -2.52
CA MET A 7 0.05 16.12 -3.38
C MET A 7 -0.52 15.02 -4.26
N GLN A 8 -1.44 14.20 -3.76
CA GLN A 8 -2.15 13.22 -4.58
C GLN A 8 -2.82 13.90 -5.78
N HIS A 9 -3.60 14.95 -5.57
CA HIS A 9 -4.30 15.63 -6.67
C HIS A 9 -3.37 16.36 -7.64
N ILE A 10 -2.22 16.86 -7.17
CA ILE A 10 -1.22 17.49 -8.03
C ILE A 10 -0.57 16.49 -8.99
N PHE A 11 -0.28 15.28 -8.51
CA PHE A 11 0.43 14.25 -9.27
C PHE A 11 -0.51 13.28 -10.01
N MET A 12 -1.79 13.25 -9.65
CA MET A 12 -2.78 12.36 -10.23
C MET A 12 -2.86 12.53 -11.75
N ASN A 13 -2.75 11.40 -12.48
CA ASN A 13 -2.78 11.35 -13.94
C ASN A 13 -1.73 12.26 -14.61
N ASN A 14 -0.59 12.52 -13.97
CA ASN A 14 0.47 13.35 -14.54
C ASN A 14 1.80 12.59 -14.56
N PHE A 15 2.01 11.80 -15.62
CA PHE A 15 3.21 10.98 -15.74
C PHE A 15 4.51 11.78 -15.74
N GLN A 16 4.53 12.94 -16.40
CA GLN A 16 5.73 13.77 -16.47
C GLN A 16 6.16 14.22 -15.08
N LEU A 17 5.22 14.77 -14.30
CA LEU A 17 5.50 15.26 -12.96
C LEU A 17 5.93 14.12 -12.02
N CYS A 18 5.24 12.98 -12.07
CA CYS A 18 5.62 11.83 -11.24
C CYS A 18 7.01 11.27 -11.62
N SER A 19 7.38 11.31 -12.91
CA SER A 19 8.68 10.81 -13.39
C SER A 19 9.85 11.72 -13.01
N GLU A 20 9.62 13.04 -12.93
CA GLU A 20 10.63 14.03 -12.55
C GLU A 20 10.73 14.25 -11.03
N MET A 21 9.87 13.59 -10.25
CA MET A 21 9.82 13.75 -8.81
C MET A 21 11.14 13.40 -8.12
N ASN A 22 11.51 14.23 -7.13
CA ASN A 22 12.67 13.99 -6.29
C ASN A 22 12.41 12.82 -5.32
N GLU A 23 13.36 11.89 -5.23
CA GLU A 23 13.30 10.71 -4.37
C GLU A 23 13.04 11.04 -2.90
N ARG A 24 13.60 12.17 -2.45
CA ARG A 24 13.42 12.66 -1.08
C ARG A 24 11.96 12.90 -0.72
N VAL A 25 11.12 13.25 -1.71
CA VAL A 25 9.67 13.43 -1.49
C VAL A 25 9.01 12.08 -1.20
N VAL A 26 9.35 11.04 -1.97
CA VAL A 26 8.83 9.69 -1.74
C VAL A 26 9.25 9.19 -0.35
N GLN A 27 10.54 9.29 -0.03
CA GLN A 27 11.10 8.91 1.27
C GLN A 27 10.43 9.67 2.43
N HIS A 28 10.17 10.97 2.25
CA HIS A 28 9.47 11.77 3.25
C HIS A 28 8.07 11.23 3.55
N PHE A 29 7.29 10.88 2.52
CA PHE A 29 5.94 10.36 2.72
C PHE A 29 5.92 8.93 3.28
N VAL A 30 6.91 8.10 2.94
CA VAL A 30 7.13 6.81 3.59
C VAL A 30 7.45 7.01 5.08
N HIS A 31 8.39 7.90 5.41
CA HIS A 31 8.74 8.19 6.80
C HIS A 31 7.58 8.79 7.59
N CYS A 32 6.68 9.53 6.94
CA CYS A 32 5.46 10.02 7.59
C CYS A 32 4.53 8.88 8.06
N ILE A 33 4.50 7.74 7.37
CA ILE A 33 3.71 6.57 7.80
C ILE A 33 4.22 6.05 9.16
N GLU A 34 5.54 6.05 9.34
CA GLU A 34 6.19 5.60 10.58
C GLU A 34 6.00 6.60 11.72
N THR A 35 6.19 7.89 11.44
CA THR A 35 6.24 8.95 12.47
C THR A 35 4.89 9.57 12.80
N HIS A 36 4.02 9.73 11.81
CA HIS A 36 2.71 10.39 11.96
C HIS A 36 1.54 9.41 11.94
N GLY A 37 1.81 8.11 11.73
CA GLY A 37 0.82 7.05 11.79
C GLY A 37 0.35 6.55 10.43
N ARG A 38 -0.30 5.38 10.48
CA ARG A 38 -0.76 4.62 9.31
C ARG A 38 -2.07 5.18 8.77
N HIS A 39 -1.96 6.24 7.98
CA HIS A 39 -3.09 6.91 7.35
C HIS A 39 -3.23 6.53 5.87
N VAL A 40 -4.46 6.22 5.45
CA VAL A 40 -4.80 5.81 4.07
C VAL A 40 -4.35 6.83 3.02
N GLN A 41 -4.39 8.12 3.37
CA GLN A 41 -4.03 9.22 2.47
C GLN A 41 -2.56 9.16 2.03
N TYR A 42 -1.66 8.66 2.88
CA TYR A 42 -0.27 8.43 2.48
C TYR A 42 -0.17 7.33 1.43
N LEU A 43 -0.89 6.22 1.62
CA LEU A 43 -0.89 5.12 0.65
C LEU A 43 -1.49 5.54 -0.69
N LYS A 44 -2.60 6.29 -0.70
CA LYS A 44 -3.21 6.81 -1.93
C LYS A 44 -2.27 7.73 -2.71
N PHE A 45 -1.49 8.57 -2.01
CA PHE A 45 -0.44 9.36 -2.65
C PHE A 45 0.66 8.46 -3.24
N LEU A 46 1.17 7.49 -2.48
CA LEU A 46 2.19 6.56 -2.96
C LEU A 46 1.70 5.76 -4.18
N GLN A 47 0.46 5.28 -4.18
CA GLN A 47 -0.17 4.62 -5.34
C GLN A 47 -0.16 5.51 -6.59
N THR A 48 -0.44 6.81 -6.40
CA THR A 48 -0.50 7.80 -7.49
C THR A 48 0.87 8.04 -8.14
N ILE A 49 1.95 8.03 -7.37
CA ILE A 49 3.29 8.37 -7.88
C ILE A 49 4.07 7.15 -8.38
N VAL A 50 3.66 5.92 -8.04
CA VAL A 50 4.26 4.69 -8.59
C VAL A 50 3.69 4.31 -9.96
N LYS A 51 2.45 4.74 -10.26
CA LYS A 51 1.77 4.51 -11.55
C LYS A 51 0.92 5.71 -11.95
N ALA A 52 1.22 6.30 -13.10
CA ALA A 52 0.47 7.42 -13.66
C ALA A 52 0.22 7.20 -15.15
N GLU A 53 -0.98 7.51 -15.64
CA GLU A 53 -1.38 7.30 -17.06
C GLU A 53 -1.10 5.87 -17.57
N ASN A 54 -1.32 4.84 -16.72
CA ASN A 54 -0.98 3.44 -16.99
C ASN A 54 0.50 3.15 -17.26
N LYS A 55 1.39 4.09 -16.93
CA LYS A 55 2.84 3.91 -16.99
C LYS A 55 3.39 3.77 -15.57
N PHE A 56 4.30 2.82 -15.42
CA PHE A 56 4.96 2.53 -14.15
C PHE A 56 6.20 3.39 -14.00
N ILE A 57 6.44 3.87 -12.78
CA ILE A 57 7.56 4.74 -12.47
C ILE A 57 8.50 3.97 -11.55
N LYS A 58 9.38 3.20 -12.19
CA LYS A 58 10.27 2.22 -11.55
C LYS A 58 11.00 2.79 -10.32
N LYS A 59 11.53 4.00 -10.45
CA LYS A 59 12.24 4.72 -9.39
C LYS A 59 11.41 4.86 -8.11
N CYS A 60 10.13 5.20 -8.26
CA CYS A 60 9.21 5.34 -7.13
C CYS A 60 8.82 3.97 -6.56
N GLN A 61 8.58 2.97 -7.43
CA GLN A 61 8.32 1.60 -7.00
C GLN A 61 9.47 1.05 -6.15
N ASP A 62 10.72 1.20 -6.62
CA ASP A 62 11.91 0.72 -5.94
C ASP A 62 12.06 1.34 -4.54
N ILE A 63 11.83 2.66 -4.41
CA ILE A 63 11.89 3.36 -3.12
C ILE A 63 10.78 2.88 -2.18
N VAL A 64 9.53 2.85 -2.65
CA VAL A 64 8.39 2.41 -1.81
C VAL A 64 8.59 0.98 -1.32
N MET A 65 9.13 0.09 -2.17
CA MET A 65 9.34 -1.32 -1.87
C MET A 65 10.60 -1.60 -1.04
N ALA A 66 11.56 -0.68 -1.00
CA ALA A 66 12.77 -0.83 -0.20
C ALA A 66 12.52 -0.66 1.30
N GLU A 67 11.43 0.01 1.67
CA GLU A 67 11.19 0.49 3.04
C GLU A 67 10.50 -0.57 3.91
N ASP A 68 10.98 -0.71 5.14
CA ASP A 68 10.47 -1.72 6.10
C ASP A 68 9.15 -1.30 6.77
N VAL A 69 8.58 -0.14 6.38
CA VAL A 69 7.32 0.38 6.93
C VAL A 69 6.08 -0.37 6.42
N LEU A 70 6.21 -1.15 5.35
CA LEU A 70 5.12 -1.94 4.77
C LEU A 70 4.88 -3.21 5.60
N VAL A 71 4.04 -3.09 6.64
CA VAL A 71 3.75 -4.18 7.58
C VAL A 71 2.44 -4.87 7.25
N PHE A 72 2.50 -6.18 6.96
CA PHE A 72 1.34 -7.03 6.66
C PHE A 72 1.01 -7.98 7.83
N TYR A 73 -0.24 -8.46 7.90
CA TYR A 73 -0.71 -9.39 8.94
C TYR A 73 -0.49 -10.86 8.54
N ASN A 74 0.76 -11.23 8.29
CA ASN A 74 1.14 -12.53 7.72
C ASN A 74 1.56 -13.58 8.77
N ASP A 75 2.05 -13.20 9.95
CA ASP A 75 2.33 -14.14 11.03
C ASP A 75 1.05 -14.59 11.78
N ARG A 76 1.18 -15.65 12.59
CA ARG A 76 0.03 -16.28 13.27
C ARG A 76 -0.69 -15.32 14.22
N ALA A 77 0.02 -14.44 14.93
CA ALA A 77 -0.59 -13.51 15.88
C ALA A 77 -1.25 -12.34 15.15
N SER A 78 -0.53 -11.73 14.20
CA SER A 78 -1.06 -10.62 13.41
C SER A 78 -2.26 -11.04 12.56
N PHE A 79 -2.29 -12.26 12.03
CA PHE A 79 -3.45 -12.77 11.30
C PHE A 79 -4.73 -12.84 12.15
N GLN A 80 -4.64 -13.17 13.44
CA GLN A 80 -5.81 -13.13 14.32
C GLN A 80 -6.34 -11.70 14.49
N THR A 81 -5.44 -10.71 14.55
CA THR A 81 -5.81 -9.29 14.53
C THR A 81 -6.53 -8.93 13.25
N LEU A 82 -6.04 -9.37 12.08
CA LEU A 82 -6.71 -9.14 10.79
C LEU A 82 -8.13 -9.72 10.78
N VAL A 83 -8.31 -10.96 11.27
CA VAL A 83 -9.63 -11.59 11.40
C VAL A 83 -10.54 -10.80 12.33
N GLN A 84 -10.03 -10.28 13.44
CA GLN A 84 -10.80 -9.46 14.36
C GLN A 84 -11.26 -8.16 13.69
N MET A 85 -10.39 -7.50 12.92
CA MET A 85 -10.73 -6.29 12.16
C MET A 85 -11.80 -6.59 11.11
N MET A 86 -11.69 -7.69 10.37
CA MET A 86 -12.73 -8.12 9.41
C MET A 86 -14.08 -8.34 10.10
N ARG A 87 -14.09 -8.92 11.30
CA ARG A 87 -15.36 -9.11 12.04
C ARG A 87 -15.97 -7.79 12.51
N SER A 88 -15.15 -6.84 12.98
CA SER A 88 -15.67 -5.57 13.51
C SER A 88 -16.18 -4.63 12.42
N GLU A 89 -15.54 -4.64 11.25
CA GLU A 89 -15.88 -3.77 10.11
C GLU A 89 -16.95 -4.38 9.20
N ARG A 90 -17.44 -5.60 9.50
CA ARG A 90 -18.41 -6.31 8.64
C ARG A 90 -19.69 -5.52 8.36
N ASP A 91 -20.16 -4.76 9.35
CA ASP A 91 -21.38 -3.96 9.26
C ASP A 91 -21.08 -2.45 9.11
N ARG A 92 -19.81 -2.06 9.09
CA ARG A 92 -19.34 -0.67 9.06
C ARG A 92 -18.02 -0.60 8.29
N MET A 93 -18.05 -0.02 7.10
CA MET A 93 -16.84 0.30 6.35
C MET A 93 -16.42 1.73 6.68
N ASP A 94 -15.58 1.92 7.71
CA ASP A 94 -14.95 3.21 7.94
C ASP A 94 -13.75 3.37 7.00
N GLU A 95 -13.77 4.40 6.15
CA GLU A 95 -12.72 4.71 5.17
C GLU A 95 -11.34 4.96 5.80
N ASN A 96 -11.27 5.25 7.09
CA ASN A 96 -10.02 5.46 7.82
C ASN A 96 -9.67 4.33 8.79
N SER A 97 -10.37 3.19 8.71
CA SER A 97 -10.11 2.06 9.60
C SER A 97 -8.74 1.41 9.33
N PRO A 98 -8.16 0.72 10.33
CA PRO A 98 -6.95 -0.07 10.12
C PRO A 98 -7.12 -1.17 9.05
N LEU A 99 -8.34 -1.67 8.85
CA LEU A 99 -8.65 -2.62 7.78
C LEU A 99 -8.55 -1.95 6.40
N MET A 100 -9.14 -0.76 6.24
CA MET A 100 -9.03 0.02 4.99
C MET A 100 -7.58 0.42 4.68
N TYR A 101 -6.79 0.76 5.70
CA TYR A 101 -5.35 0.95 5.53
C TYR A 101 -4.67 -0.32 4.99
N HIS A 102 -4.99 -1.49 5.55
CA HIS A 102 -4.39 -2.74 5.11
C HIS A 102 -4.78 -3.11 3.67
N ILE A 103 -6.03 -2.87 3.27
CA ILE A 103 -6.50 -3.06 1.89
C ILE A 103 -5.69 -2.19 0.93
N HIS A 104 -5.60 -0.89 1.19
CA HIS A 104 -4.81 0.04 0.37
C HIS A 104 -3.31 -0.30 0.36
N LEU A 105 -2.80 -0.93 1.43
CA LEU A 105 -1.40 -1.38 1.49
C LEU A 105 -1.17 -2.56 0.54
N VAL A 106 -2.10 -3.53 0.48
CA VAL A 106 -2.05 -4.66 -0.45
C VAL A 106 -2.22 -4.17 -1.90
N GLU A 107 -3.11 -3.22 -2.15
CA GLU A 107 -3.23 -2.58 -3.47
C GLU A 107 -1.94 -1.87 -3.88
N LEU A 108 -1.32 -1.12 -2.98
CA LEU A 108 -0.03 -0.47 -3.25
C LEU A 108 1.04 -1.49 -3.61
N LEU A 109 1.10 -2.60 -2.87
CA LEU A 109 2.00 -3.72 -3.16
C LEU A 109 1.77 -4.27 -4.56
N ALA A 110 0.50 -4.51 -4.94
CA ALA A 110 0.13 -4.98 -6.27
C ALA A 110 0.58 -4.01 -7.37
N VAL A 111 0.28 -2.72 -7.24
CA VAL A 111 0.68 -1.68 -8.22
C VAL A 111 2.21 -1.55 -8.31
N CYS A 112 2.93 -1.70 -7.20
CA CYS A 112 4.40 -1.69 -7.20
C CYS A 112 5.01 -2.88 -7.94
N THR A 113 4.30 -4.01 -8.03
CA THR A 113 4.73 -5.20 -8.79
C THR A 113 4.27 -5.24 -10.25
N GLU A 114 3.44 -4.30 -10.68
CA GLU A 114 3.08 -4.21 -12.09
C GLU A 114 4.28 -3.77 -12.95
N GLY A 115 4.39 -4.35 -14.15
CA GLY A 115 5.48 -4.09 -15.09
C GLY A 115 6.57 -5.16 -15.05
N LYS A 116 7.79 -4.82 -15.46
CA LYS A 116 8.95 -5.72 -15.45
C LYS A 116 9.94 -5.24 -14.39
N ASN A 117 9.72 -5.60 -13.14
CA ASN A 117 10.58 -5.18 -12.03
C ASN A 117 10.83 -6.33 -11.04
N VAL A 118 11.80 -7.19 -11.40
CA VAL A 118 12.20 -8.39 -10.64
C VAL A 118 12.50 -8.09 -9.16
N TYR A 119 13.08 -6.93 -8.85
CA TYR A 119 13.35 -6.54 -7.47
C TYR A 119 12.07 -6.48 -6.63
N THR A 120 11.06 -5.78 -7.15
CA THR A 120 9.77 -5.63 -6.47
C THR A 120 9.00 -6.94 -6.39
N GLU A 121 9.11 -7.80 -7.42
CA GLU A 121 8.49 -9.13 -7.42
C GLU A 121 9.06 -10.02 -6.29
N ILE A 122 10.40 -10.06 -6.15
CA ILE A 122 11.08 -10.83 -5.10
C ILE A 122 10.70 -10.30 -3.72
N LYS A 123 10.72 -8.98 -3.53
CA LYS A 123 10.36 -8.35 -2.25
C LYS A 123 8.89 -8.58 -1.91
N CYS A 124 7.98 -8.46 -2.88
CA CYS A 124 6.55 -8.74 -2.71
C CYS A 124 6.31 -10.18 -2.23
N ASN A 125 6.92 -11.17 -2.90
CA ASN A 125 6.80 -12.57 -2.49
C ASN A 125 7.35 -12.84 -1.08
N SER A 126 8.30 -12.03 -0.61
CA SER A 126 8.82 -12.10 0.77
C SER A 126 7.88 -11.44 1.79
N LEU A 127 7.20 -10.35 1.41
CA LEU A 127 6.30 -9.59 2.28
C LEU A 127 4.93 -10.25 2.43
N LEU A 128 4.38 -10.78 1.34
CA LEU A 128 3.07 -11.43 1.31
C LEU A 128 3.08 -12.68 0.42
N PRO A 129 3.59 -13.82 0.94
CA PRO A 129 3.61 -15.09 0.24
C PRO A 129 2.22 -15.59 -0.17
N LEU A 130 2.18 -16.45 -1.20
CA LEU A 130 0.93 -17.03 -1.70
C LEU A 130 0.13 -17.77 -0.61
N ASP A 131 0.79 -18.49 0.28
CA ASP A 131 0.13 -19.24 1.36
C ASP A 131 -0.67 -18.31 2.30
N ASP A 132 -0.16 -17.11 2.56
CA ASP A 132 -0.84 -16.12 3.40
C ASP A 132 -2.05 -15.52 2.67
N ILE A 133 -1.95 -15.30 1.35
CA ILE A 133 -3.08 -14.87 0.51
C ILE A 133 -4.18 -15.94 0.54
N VAL A 134 -3.82 -17.21 0.29
CA VAL A 134 -4.76 -18.34 0.34
C VAL A 134 -5.44 -18.42 1.70
N ARG A 135 -4.68 -18.21 2.79
CA ARG A 135 -5.22 -18.22 4.16
C ARG A 135 -6.27 -17.12 4.39
N VAL A 136 -6.08 -15.93 3.83
CA VAL A 136 -7.07 -14.84 3.92
C VAL A 136 -8.32 -15.18 3.10
N VAL A 137 -8.17 -15.49 1.81
CA VAL A 137 -9.32 -15.65 0.89
C VAL A 137 -10.17 -16.88 1.18
N THR A 138 -9.61 -17.90 1.83
CA THR A 138 -10.36 -19.10 2.26
C THR A 138 -10.98 -18.94 3.66
N HIS A 139 -10.69 -17.85 4.38
CA HIS A 139 -11.22 -17.63 5.71
C HIS A 139 -12.71 -17.24 5.64
N LYS A 140 -13.54 -17.89 6.47
CA LYS A 140 -15.00 -17.67 6.52
C LYS A 140 -15.45 -16.24 6.83
N ASP A 141 -14.59 -15.47 7.50
CA ASP A 141 -14.85 -14.08 7.87
C ASP A 141 -14.23 -13.09 6.87
N CYS A 142 -13.69 -13.56 5.74
CA CYS A 142 -13.25 -12.68 4.66
C CYS A 142 -14.46 -11.91 4.11
N ILE A 143 -14.32 -10.59 4.01
CA ILE A 143 -15.36 -9.72 3.47
C ILE A 143 -15.08 -9.53 1.98
N PRO A 144 -16.03 -9.85 1.08
CA PRO A 144 -15.92 -9.40 -0.32
C PRO A 144 -16.10 -7.88 -0.37
N GLU A 145 -15.23 -7.19 -1.09
CA GLU A 145 -15.34 -5.75 -1.39
C GLU A 145 -16.68 -5.38 -2.04
#